data_AF-A0A0Q4BE97-F1
#
_entry.id   AF-A0A0Q4BE97-F1
#
_cell.length_a   1.000
_cell.length_b   1.000
_cell.length_c   1.000
_cell.angle_alpha   90.00
_cell.angle_beta   90.00
_cell.angle_gamma   90.00
#
_symmetry.space_group_name_H-M   'P 1'
#
loop_
_entity.id
_entity.type
_entity.pdbx_description
1 polymer ?
#
loop_
_entity_poly.entity_id
_entity_poly.type
_entity_poly.pdbx_seq_one_letter_code
_entity_poly.pdbx_strand_id
1 'polypeptide(L)'
;MEEAISLLPYDLDDDGRCPHPDAVERLRVRWKSAGIALEVCPDCAGDVNTIHVLASRIAAADPTDDFELEVPFELRGEGCDLAQESKVSADLVARYRRGEMTDADLLKEHAAERLKRIRASGKEVYIIGETCLGSDRSAFLARLRGGEAEIEAVSGFLAKHPMAVVTRSDQAANLLADLWSEHSDELLAQVASPETLERLAKEGRQLSPAQAVAEAKRAETSKGITAQLPAYGKLGPVAAHADRLARVQLTEGRAAVARQVERSRGGSHVLRSISYAFLVAAGEASSMSWQFSREEMDFGSYLAPFVQKLISSTGDDYHEALLLLMEASGSGERPSRA
;
A
#
# COMPACT_ATOMS: atom_id res chain seq x y z
N MET A 1 21.38 38.61 -27.38
CA MET A 1 20.44 38.09 -26.36
C MET A 1 19.67 36.91 -26.92
N GLU A 2 18.80 37.10 -27.93
CA GLU A 2 18.15 35.99 -28.67
C GLU A 2 19.17 34.96 -29.18
N GLU A 3 20.31 35.42 -29.73
CA GLU A 3 21.40 34.53 -30.15
C GLU A 3 21.96 33.68 -28.99
N ALA A 4 22.05 34.22 -27.77
CA ALA A 4 22.55 33.47 -26.61
C ALA A 4 21.51 32.47 -26.08
N ILE A 5 20.22 32.85 -26.08
CA ILE A 5 19.11 31.96 -25.69
C ILE A 5 18.98 30.82 -26.70
N SER A 6 19.17 31.08 -28.01
CA SER A 6 19.12 30.06 -29.07
C SER A 6 20.20 28.97 -28.98
N LEU A 7 21.22 29.16 -28.13
CA LEU A 7 22.23 28.15 -27.84
C LEU A 7 21.76 27.13 -26.80
N LEU A 8 20.71 27.45 -26.04
CA LEU A 8 20.11 26.52 -25.11
C LEU A 8 19.33 25.46 -25.90
N PRO A 9 19.42 24.18 -25.49
CA PRO A 9 18.75 23.08 -26.17
C PRO A 9 17.25 23.00 -25.85
N TYR A 10 16.66 24.08 -25.32
CA TYR A 10 15.30 24.10 -24.81
C TYR A 10 14.35 24.77 -25.80
N ASP A 11 13.19 24.16 -25.97
CA ASP A 11 12.06 24.76 -26.67
C ASP A 11 11.35 25.69 -25.68
N LEU A 12 11.65 26.99 -25.75
CA LEU A 12 11.11 28.01 -24.88
C LEU A 12 10.13 28.90 -25.65
N ASP A 13 9.02 29.25 -25.02
CA ASP A 13 8.09 30.25 -25.53
C ASP A 13 8.65 31.68 -25.45
N ASP A 14 7.87 32.66 -25.92
CA ASP A 14 8.25 34.08 -25.92
C ASP A 14 8.48 34.63 -24.49
N ASP A 15 7.93 33.96 -23.46
CA ASP A 15 8.10 34.30 -22.04
C ASP A 15 9.29 33.54 -21.39
N GLY A 16 10.07 32.79 -22.19
CA GLY A 16 11.23 32.04 -21.72
C GLY A 16 10.90 30.76 -20.96
N ARG A 17 9.72 30.17 -21.17
CA ARG A 17 9.22 29.00 -20.44
C ARG A 17 9.13 27.77 -21.33
N CYS A 18 9.47 26.61 -20.77
CA CYS A 18 9.24 25.34 -21.45
C CYS A 18 7.72 25.02 -21.58
N PRO A 19 7.27 24.21 -22.57
CA PRO A 19 5.86 24.00 -22.94
C PRO A 19 5.02 23.21 -21.92
N HIS A 20 5.51 23.00 -20.70
CA HIS A 20 4.86 22.25 -19.63
C HIS A 20 4.34 23.21 -18.56
N PRO A 21 3.16 23.86 -18.72
CA PRO A 21 2.65 24.87 -17.78
C PRO A 21 2.28 24.29 -16.40
N ASP A 22 1.92 23.01 -16.35
CA ASP A 22 1.46 22.34 -15.12
C ASP A 22 2.58 21.80 -14.22
N ALA A 23 3.85 21.99 -14.61
CA ALA A 23 5.01 21.55 -13.85
C ALA A 23 5.09 22.28 -12.50
N VAL A 24 5.08 21.50 -11.41
CA VAL A 24 5.15 22.01 -10.03
C VAL A 24 6.54 22.44 -9.59
N GLU A 25 7.58 22.07 -10.34
CA GLU A 25 8.97 22.44 -10.10
C GLU A 25 9.60 23.00 -11.37
N ARG A 26 10.37 24.08 -11.25
CA ARG A 26 11.09 24.70 -12.37
C ARG A 26 12.45 25.19 -11.93
N LEU A 27 13.46 25.02 -12.77
CA LEU A 27 14.69 25.79 -12.69
C LEU A 27 14.41 27.18 -13.27
N ARG A 28 14.53 28.22 -12.44
CA ARG A 28 14.42 29.62 -12.87
C ARG A 28 15.79 30.28 -12.84
N VAL A 29 16.26 30.69 -14.01
CA VAL A 29 17.48 31.51 -14.18
C VAL A 29 17.07 32.91 -14.62
N ARG A 30 17.25 33.90 -13.75
CA ARG A 30 16.97 35.31 -14.05
C ARG A 30 18.26 36.01 -14.45
N TRP A 31 18.30 36.53 -15.68
CA TRP A 31 19.39 37.35 -16.19
C TRP A 31 19.07 38.83 -15.90
N LYS A 32 19.76 39.41 -14.90
CA LYS A 32 19.39 40.73 -14.35
C LYS A 32 19.55 41.85 -15.36
N SER A 33 20.71 41.96 -16.03
CA SER A 33 20.95 43.03 -16.99
C SER A 33 20.05 42.97 -18.22
N ALA A 34 19.61 41.77 -18.62
CA ALA A 34 18.70 41.55 -19.73
C ALA A 34 17.21 41.68 -19.36
N GLY A 35 16.87 41.61 -18.07
CA GLY A 35 15.48 41.64 -17.60
C GLY A 35 14.65 40.42 -18.01
N ILE A 36 15.31 39.28 -18.29
CA ILE A 36 14.67 38.04 -18.75
C ILE A 36 14.78 36.98 -17.66
N ALA A 37 13.77 36.13 -17.55
CA ALA A 37 13.82 34.90 -16.77
C ALA A 37 13.56 33.70 -17.68
N LEU A 38 14.37 32.66 -17.54
CA LEU A 38 14.19 31.38 -18.22
C LEU A 38 13.69 30.35 -17.21
N GLU A 39 12.67 29.58 -17.57
CA GLU A 39 12.07 28.57 -16.70
C GLU A 39 12.01 27.20 -17.38
N VAL A 40 12.72 26.23 -16.82
CA VAL A 40 12.85 24.87 -17.37
C VAL A 40 12.38 23.84 -16.34
N CYS A 41 11.42 22.99 -16.70
CA CYS A 41 10.97 21.92 -15.81
C CYS A 41 11.94 20.71 -15.80
N PRO A 42 11.85 19.81 -14.81
CA PRO A 42 12.67 18.60 -14.75
C PRO A 42 12.62 17.72 -16.00
N ASP A 43 11.49 17.67 -16.71
CA ASP A 43 11.34 16.85 -17.92
C ASP A 43 12.04 17.47 -19.15
N CYS A 44 12.22 18.79 -19.16
CA CYS A 44 12.95 19.50 -20.22
C CYS A 44 14.42 19.71 -19.90
N ALA A 45 14.79 19.70 -18.62
CA ALA A 45 16.15 19.93 -18.18
C ALA A 45 17.09 18.86 -18.74
N GLY A 46 18.02 19.30 -19.60
CA GLY A 46 19.03 18.46 -20.23
C GLY A 46 20.42 18.59 -19.60
N ASP A 47 21.39 17.93 -20.23
CA ASP A 47 22.80 17.90 -19.82
C ASP A 47 23.57 19.18 -20.20
N VAL A 48 23.01 20.34 -19.87
CA VAL A 48 23.64 21.65 -20.06
C VAL A 48 23.59 22.45 -18.76
N ASN A 49 24.42 23.48 -18.65
CA ASN A 49 24.35 24.44 -17.56
C ASN A 49 23.90 25.79 -18.15
N THR A 50 22.64 26.16 -17.92
CA THR A 50 22.05 27.37 -18.52
C THR A 50 22.86 28.63 -18.21
N ILE A 51 23.32 28.80 -16.96
CA ILE A 51 24.14 29.97 -16.60
C ILE A 51 25.42 30.02 -17.42
N HIS A 52 26.14 28.91 -17.61
CA HIS A 52 27.39 28.89 -18.37
C HIS A 52 27.18 29.12 -19.87
N VAL A 53 26.13 28.55 -20.44
CA VAL A 53 25.79 28.77 -21.85
C VAL A 53 25.53 30.26 -22.09
N LEU A 54 24.74 30.90 -21.24
CA LEU A 54 24.44 32.33 -21.35
C LEU A 54 25.66 33.21 -21.05
N ALA A 55 26.40 32.89 -19.97
CA ALA A 55 27.60 33.60 -19.55
C ALA A 55 28.72 33.58 -20.60
N SER A 56 28.77 32.55 -21.46
CA SER A 56 29.76 32.46 -22.55
C SER A 56 29.74 33.63 -23.55
N ARG A 57 28.64 34.41 -23.56
CA ARG A 57 28.45 35.58 -24.43
C ARG A 57 28.55 36.90 -23.68
N ILE A 58 28.90 36.89 -22.39
CA ILE A 58 29.03 38.09 -21.56
C ILE A 58 30.51 38.43 -21.37
N ALA A 59 30.87 39.67 -21.68
CA ALA A 59 32.21 40.21 -21.44
C ALA A 59 32.24 40.95 -20.09
N ALA A 60 32.43 40.22 -18.99
CA ALA A 60 32.55 40.75 -17.64
C ALA A 60 33.68 40.05 -16.86
N ALA A 61 34.08 40.62 -15.72
CA ALA A 61 35.11 40.05 -14.85
C ALA A 61 34.64 38.75 -14.17
N ASP A 62 33.36 38.70 -13.77
CA ASP A 62 32.65 37.49 -13.38
C ASP A 62 31.33 37.43 -14.15
N PRO A 63 31.28 36.76 -15.32
CA PRO A 63 30.07 36.66 -16.13
C PRO A 63 28.86 36.01 -15.44
N THR A 64 29.06 35.33 -14.30
CA THR A 64 28.00 34.57 -13.63
C THR A 64 27.25 35.37 -12.56
N ASP A 65 27.78 36.53 -12.15
CA ASP A 65 27.22 37.38 -11.09
C ASP A 65 25.88 38.07 -11.47
N ASP A 66 25.67 38.22 -12.78
CA ASP A 66 24.50 38.78 -13.43
C ASP A 66 23.29 37.82 -13.43
N PHE A 67 23.47 36.59 -12.95
CA PHE A 67 22.41 35.58 -12.89
C PHE A 67 21.93 35.30 -11.47
N GLU A 68 20.61 35.26 -11.32
CA GLU A 68 19.90 34.77 -10.14
C GLU A 68 19.33 33.39 -10.40
N LEU A 69 19.46 32.51 -9.40
CA LEU A 69 19.02 31.11 -9.47
C LEU A 69 17.94 30.88 -8.42
N GLU A 70 16.78 30.43 -8.86
CA GLU A 70 15.67 30.00 -8.02
C GLU A 70 15.15 28.65 -8.52
N VAL A 71 14.62 27.81 -7.62
CA VAL A 71 13.87 26.61 -8.01
C VAL A 71 12.49 26.69 -7.36
N PRO A 72 11.53 27.41 -7.98
CA PRO A 72 10.15 27.46 -7.49
C PRO A 72 9.56 26.06 -7.39
N PHE A 73 8.84 25.81 -6.29
CA PHE A 73 8.15 24.54 -6.04
C PHE A 73 6.76 24.81 -5.50
N GLU A 74 5.75 24.58 -6.34
CA GLU A 74 4.34 24.91 -6.09
C GLU A 74 3.47 23.68 -6.26
N LEU A 75 3.17 23.00 -5.15
CA LEU A 75 2.29 21.85 -5.14
C LEU A 75 0.83 22.28 -5.34
N ARG A 76 0.03 21.42 -5.97
CA ARG A 76 -1.42 21.60 -6.07
C ARG A 76 -2.05 21.38 -4.69
N GLY A 77 -3.09 22.15 -4.35
CA GLY A 77 -3.82 22.01 -3.08
C GLY A 77 -3.49 23.11 -2.07
N GLU A 78 -3.95 22.95 -0.83
CA GLU A 78 -3.83 23.94 0.24
C GLU A 78 -3.09 23.34 1.46
N GLY A 79 -2.51 24.21 2.29
CA GLY A 79 -1.96 23.81 3.59
C GLY A 79 -0.51 23.32 3.62
N CYS A 80 0.24 23.39 2.51
CA CYS A 80 1.69 23.18 2.50
C CYS A 80 2.44 24.50 2.61
N ASP A 81 2.89 24.86 3.81
CA ASP A 81 3.94 25.87 3.97
C ASP A 81 5.32 25.19 3.94
N LEU A 82 5.88 25.08 2.73
CA LEU A 82 7.19 24.49 2.46
C LEU A 82 8.22 25.51 1.96
N ALA A 83 7.96 26.81 2.14
CA ALA A 83 8.77 27.87 1.55
C ALA A 83 10.25 27.83 2.00
N GLN A 84 10.52 27.33 3.20
CA GLN A 84 11.91 27.19 3.70
C GLN A 84 12.57 25.92 3.14
N GLU A 85 11.83 24.81 3.11
CA GLU A 85 12.30 23.51 2.65
C GLU A 85 12.58 23.49 1.14
N SER A 86 11.86 24.33 0.38
CA SER A 86 12.03 24.55 -1.06
C SER A 86 13.21 25.44 -1.44
N LYS A 87 13.93 26.06 -0.48
CA LYS A 87 15.10 26.87 -0.82
C LYS A 87 16.26 26.00 -1.31
N VAL A 88 16.88 26.42 -2.41
CA VAL A 88 18.11 25.82 -2.93
C VAL A 88 19.24 26.08 -1.93
N SER A 89 20.03 25.05 -1.61
CA SER A 89 21.15 25.20 -0.69
C SER A 89 22.27 26.04 -1.31
N ALA A 90 22.99 26.80 -0.48
CA ALA A 90 24.07 27.66 -0.96
C ALA A 90 25.19 26.87 -1.65
N ASP A 91 25.42 25.62 -1.24
CA ASP A 91 26.38 24.71 -1.88
C ASP A 91 25.98 24.37 -3.32
N LEU A 92 24.73 23.95 -3.53
CA LEU A 92 24.20 23.65 -4.87
C LEU A 92 24.26 24.88 -5.78
N VAL A 93 23.87 26.06 -5.28
CA VAL A 93 23.97 27.32 -6.03
C VAL A 93 25.42 27.59 -6.45
N ALA A 94 26.37 27.41 -5.54
CA ALA A 94 27.78 27.67 -5.81
C ALA A 94 28.38 26.68 -6.81
N ARG A 95 28.07 25.38 -6.69
CA ARG A 95 28.50 24.34 -7.64
C ARG A 95 27.92 24.59 -9.04
N TYR A 96 26.64 24.93 -9.12
CA TYR A 96 25.97 25.26 -10.37
C TYR A 96 26.60 26.48 -11.05
N ARG A 97 26.88 27.55 -10.28
CA ARG A 97 27.57 28.75 -10.78
C ARG A 97 29.02 28.53 -11.21
N ARG A 98 29.67 27.45 -10.78
CA ARG A 98 31.01 27.04 -11.26
C ARG A 98 30.97 26.09 -12.46
N GLY A 99 29.78 25.68 -12.89
CA GLY A 99 29.61 24.80 -14.04
C GLY A 99 29.90 23.34 -13.73
N GLU A 100 29.91 22.98 -12.44
CA GLU A 100 30.22 21.63 -11.96
C GLU A 100 29.01 20.67 -12.04
N MET A 101 27.84 21.18 -12.44
CA MET A 101 26.60 20.43 -12.54
C MET A 101 25.74 20.97 -13.68
N THR A 102 24.93 20.08 -14.25
CA THR A 102 23.93 20.42 -15.26
C THR A 102 22.62 20.87 -14.61
N ASP A 103 21.70 21.39 -15.42
CA ASP A 103 20.34 21.75 -15.03
C ASP A 103 19.58 20.54 -14.49
N ALA A 104 19.72 19.38 -15.14
CA ALA A 104 19.14 18.11 -14.71
C ALA A 104 19.72 17.63 -13.37
N ASP A 105 21.03 17.72 -13.19
CA ASP A 105 21.70 17.34 -11.94
C ASP A 105 21.26 18.24 -10.78
N LEU A 106 21.20 19.56 -11.00
CA LEU A 106 20.76 20.53 -9.99
C LEU A 106 19.34 20.21 -9.51
N LEU A 107 18.38 20.03 -10.43
CA LEU A 107 17.00 19.73 -10.08
C LEU A 107 16.88 18.41 -9.32
N LYS A 108 17.59 17.38 -9.75
CA LYS A 108 17.60 16.06 -9.11
C LYS A 108 18.20 16.10 -7.70
N GLU A 109 19.37 16.71 -7.54
CA GLU A 109 20.02 16.86 -6.22
C GLU A 109 19.17 17.73 -5.28
N HIS A 110 18.64 18.85 -5.79
CA HIS A 110 17.79 19.75 -5.02
C HIS A 110 16.50 19.07 -4.55
N ALA A 111 15.82 18.30 -5.42
CA ALA A 111 14.63 17.54 -5.05
C ALA A 111 14.91 16.50 -3.95
N ALA A 112 16.07 15.83 -4.00
CA ALA A 112 16.49 14.88 -2.97
C ALA A 112 16.77 15.57 -1.63
N GLU A 113 17.46 16.71 -1.63
CA GLU A 113 17.66 17.51 -0.42
C GLU A 113 16.35 18.05 0.15
N ARG A 114 15.45 18.55 -0.70
CA ARG A 114 14.14 19.06 -0.31
C ARG A 114 13.33 17.98 0.38
N LEU A 115 13.27 16.77 -0.17
CA LEU A 115 12.57 15.64 0.46
C LEU A 115 13.11 15.34 1.86
N LYS A 116 14.45 15.36 2.04
CA LYS A 116 15.07 15.18 3.36
C LYS A 116 14.70 16.30 4.32
N ARG A 117 14.72 17.57 3.87
CA ARG A 117 14.30 18.72 4.68
C ARG A 117 12.84 18.65 5.11
N ILE A 118 11.94 18.25 4.19
CA ILE A 118 10.52 18.06 4.49
C ILE A 118 10.34 16.99 5.57
N ARG A 119 10.98 15.82 5.42
CA ARG A 119 10.92 14.74 6.42
C ARG A 119 11.52 15.14 7.77
N ALA A 120 12.60 15.93 7.76
CA ALA A 120 13.25 16.40 8.98
C ALA A 120 12.61 17.65 9.61
N SER A 121 11.64 18.28 8.95
CA SER A 121 11.03 19.54 9.40
C SER A 121 10.22 19.39 10.69
N GLY A 122 9.85 18.15 11.06
CA GLY A 122 8.93 17.87 12.16
C GLY A 122 7.49 18.30 11.89
N LYS A 123 7.19 18.82 10.70
CA LYS A 123 5.84 19.18 10.29
C LYS A 123 5.06 17.91 9.91
N GLU A 124 3.82 17.83 10.34
CA GLU A 124 2.86 16.83 9.83
C GLU A 124 2.29 17.36 8.51
N VAL A 125 2.82 16.85 7.40
CA VAL A 125 2.40 17.24 6.05
C VAL A 125 2.29 16.02 5.14
N TYR A 126 1.19 15.92 4.41
CA TYR A 126 0.87 14.79 3.55
C TYR A 126 0.89 15.20 2.09
N ILE A 127 1.70 14.52 1.28
CA ILE A 127 1.89 14.81 -0.14
C ILE A 127 1.81 13.51 -0.94
N ILE A 128 0.95 13.50 -1.95
CA ILE A 128 0.81 12.40 -2.92
C ILE A 128 1.10 12.96 -4.31
N GLY A 129 2.24 12.57 -4.89
CA GLY A 129 2.73 13.08 -6.15
C GLY A 129 2.89 14.60 -6.10
N GLU A 130 2.13 15.30 -6.94
CA GLU A 130 2.12 16.75 -7.08
C GLU A 130 1.05 17.44 -6.22
N THR A 131 0.30 16.68 -5.41
CA THR A 131 -0.80 17.22 -4.60
C THR A 131 -0.45 17.22 -3.12
N CYS A 132 -0.51 18.41 -2.53
CA CYS A 132 -0.46 18.63 -1.10
C CYS A 132 -1.86 18.47 -0.47
N LEU A 133 -1.89 17.83 0.69
CA LEU A 133 -3.08 17.67 1.54
C LEU A 133 -2.92 18.36 2.90
N GLY A 134 -1.85 19.15 3.07
CA GLY A 134 -1.51 19.80 4.33
C GLY A 134 -1.38 18.78 5.46
N SER A 135 -1.94 19.11 6.63
CA SER A 135 -1.98 18.23 7.80
C SER A 135 -3.26 17.38 7.87
N ASP A 136 -4.06 17.28 6.79
CA ASP A 136 -5.29 16.49 6.80
C ASP A 136 -5.01 15.00 6.57
N ARG A 137 -4.75 14.29 7.68
CA ARG A 137 -4.52 12.85 7.69
C ARG A 137 -5.72 12.07 7.15
N SER A 138 -6.94 12.52 7.40
CA SER A 138 -8.15 11.82 6.96
C SER A 138 -8.29 11.88 5.45
N ALA A 139 -8.09 13.06 4.85
CA ALA A 139 -8.06 13.22 3.39
C ALA A 139 -6.91 12.44 2.75
N PHE A 140 -5.75 12.37 3.40
CA PHE A 140 -4.63 11.55 2.94
C PHE A 140 -4.98 10.06 2.91
N LEU A 141 -5.46 9.51 4.02
CA LEU A 141 -5.82 8.10 4.10
C LEU A 141 -6.96 7.74 3.13
N ALA A 142 -7.93 8.64 2.94
CA ALA A 142 -9.04 8.43 2.00
C ALA A 142 -8.59 8.39 0.53
N ARG A 143 -7.45 9.00 0.19
CA ARG A 143 -6.87 8.92 -1.15
C ARG A 143 -5.98 7.69 -1.37
N LEU A 144 -5.50 7.06 -0.30
CA LEU A 144 -4.68 5.86 -0.44
C LEU A 144 -5.52 4.69 -0.96
N ARG A 145 -4.98 4.00 -1.95
CA ARG A 145 -5.50 2.75 -2.50
C ARG A 145 -4.64 1.60 -2.01
N GLY A 146 -5.28 0.54 -1.52
CA GLY A 146 -4.58 -0.62 -0.99
C GLY A 146 -5.53 -1.61 -0.36
N GLY A 147 -4.97 -2.72 0.12
CA GLY A 147 -5.70 -3.69 0.94
C GLY A 147 -6.05 -3.11 2.31
N GLU A 148 -7.12 -3.63 2.92
CA GLU A 148 -7.58 -3.21 4.26
C GLU A 148 -6.45 -3.23 5.30
N ALA A 149 -5.65 -4.31 5.31
CA ALA A 149 -4.51 -4.45 6.22
C ALA A 149 -3.44 -3.37 6.01
N GLU A 150 -3.19 -2.96 4.77
CA GLU A 150 -2.18 -1.95 4.45
C GLU A 150 -2.63 -0.57 4.95
N ILE A 151 -3.90 -0.23 4.70
CA ILE A 151 -4.50 1.02 5.15
C ILE A 151 -4.56 1.07 6.67
N GLU A 152 -4.93 -0.04 7.34
CA GLU A 152 -4.93 -0.14 8.79
C GLU A 152 -3.52 0.05 9.37
N ALA A 153 -2.50 -0.60 8.79
CA ALA A 153 -1.12 -0.48 9.25
C ALA A 153 -0.60 0.97 9.13
N VAL A 154 -0.78 1.59 7.96
CA VAL A 154 -0.36 2.98 7.72
C VAL A 154 -1.14 3.94 8.62
N SER A 155 -2.46 3.80 8.72
CA SER A 155 -3.32 4.66 9.53
C SER A 155 -2.95 4.60 11.02
N GLY A 156 -2.79 3.39 11.57
CA GLY A 156 -2.42 3.19 12.96
C GLY A 156 -1.01 3.72 13.28
N PHE A 157 -0.08 3.57 12.34
CA PHE A 157 1.27 4.12 12.46
C PHE A 157 1.25 5.66 12.46
N LEU A 158 0.66 6.28 11.44
CA LEU A 158 0.60 7.74 11.35
C LEU A 158 -0.23 8.39 12.47
N ALA A 159 -1.12 7.65 13.13
CA ALA A 159 -1.80 8.11 14.32
C ALA A 159 -0.88 8.29 15.54
N LYS A 160 0.20 7.49 15.63
CA LYS A 160 1.19 7.53 16.72
C LYS A 160 2.41 8.38 16.39
N HIS A 161 2.69 8.57 15.10
CA HIS A 161 3.84 9.31 14.61
C HIS A 161 3.39 10.44 13.66
N PRO A 162 3.03 11.63 14.19
CA PRO A 162 2.79 12.81 13.36
C PRO A 162 4.09 13.16 12.62
N MET A 163 4.10 12.96 11.30
CA MET A 163 5.29 13.18 10.48
C MET A 163 4.93 13.60 9.06
N ALA A 164 5.93 14.12 8.35
CA ALA A 164 5.79 14.41 6.93
C ALA A 164 5.83 13.11 6.11
N VAL A 165 4.80 12.87 5.31
CA VAL A 165 4.74 11.75 4.38
C VAL A 165 4.69 12.28 2.96
N VAL A 166 5.67 11.88 2.17
CA VAL A 166 5.78 12.24 0.75
C VAL A 166 5.90 10.95 -0.04
N THR A 167 4.85 10.61 -0.78
CA THR A 167 4.77 9.44 -1.65
C THR A 167 4.55 9.85 -3.10
N ARG A 168 5.12 9.10 -4.05
CA ARG A 168 4.95 9.37 -5.49
C ARG A 168 3.60 8.90 -6.04
N SER A 169 2.99 7.92 -5.38
CA SER A 169 1.70 7.38 -5.79
C SER A 169 0.76 7.22 -4.61
N ASP A 170 -0.51 7.05 -4.92
CA ASP A 170 -1.57 6.78 -3.95
C ASP A 170 -1.61 5.31 -3.48
N GLN A 171 -0.63 4.48 -3.83
CA GLN A 171 -0.61 3.07 -3.44
C GLN A 171 -0.05 2.90 -2.03
N ALA A 172 -0.85 2.37 -1.10
CA ALA A 172 -0.43 2.11 0.28
C ALA A 172 0.79 1.18 0.37
N ALA A 173 0.89 0.19 -0.54
CA ALA A 173 2.05 -0.70 -0.64
C ALA A 173 3.38 0.04 -0.88
N ASN A 174 3.37 1.13 -1.66
CA ASN A 174 4.59 1.92 -1.90
C ASN A 174 4.99 2.71 -0.65
N LEU A 175 4.01 3.30 0.04
CA LEU A 175 4.26 3.97 1.30
C LEU A 175 4.78 3.00 2.37
N LEU A 176 4.20 1.80 2.47
CA LEU A 176 4.71 0.76 3.35
C LEU A 176 6.17 0.43 3.04
N ALA A 177 6.53 0.30 1.76
CA ALA A 177 7.91 0.03 1.36
C ALA A 177 8.86 1.16 1.75
N ASP A 178 8.44 2.42 1.59
CA ASP A 178 9.24 3.59 1.96
C ASP A 178 9.48 3.68 3.48
N LEU A 179 8.51 3.26 4.30
CA LEU A 179 8.61 3.28 5.76
C LEU A 179 9.23 2.00 6.35
N TRP A 180 9.34 0.93 5.56
CA TRP A 180 9.63 -0.41 6.08
C TRP A 180 10.98 -0.53 6.78
N SER A 181 12.03 0.06 6.21
CA SER A 181 13.40 -0.10 6.71
C SER A 181 13.58 0.45 8.12
N GLU A 182 12.79 1.45 8.50
CA GLU A 182 12.89 2.12 9.79
C GLU A 182 11.79 1.69 10.76
N HIS A 183 10.63 1.24 10.26
CA HIS A 183 9.40 1.08 11.06
C HIS A 183 8.67 -0.26 10.87
N SER A 184 9.32 -1.31 10.33
CA SER A 184 8.67 -2.60 10.05
C SER A 184 7.91 -3.17 11.26
N ASP A 185 8.53 -3.16 12.44
CA ASP A 185 7.96 -3.76 13.65
C ASP A 185 6.75 -2.96 14.15
N GLU A 186 6.82 -1.63 14.08
CA GLU A 186 5.73 -0.73 14.47
C GLU A 186 4.55 -0.83 13.52
N LEU A 187 4.80 -0.95 12.21
CA LEU A 187 3.78 -1.16 11.18
C LEU A 187 3.07 -2.51 11.36
N LEU A 188 3.83 -3.58 11.58
CA LEU A 188 3.29 -4.92 11.84
C LEU A 188 2.48 -4.98 13.14
N ALA A 189 2.92 -4.28 14.18
CA ALA A 189 2.22 -4.20 15.46
C ALA A 189 0.87 -3.47 15.39
N GLN A 190 0.57 -2.74 14.30
CA GLN A 190 -0.76 -2.15 14.11
C GLN A 190 -1.82 -3.19 13.71
N VAL A 191 -1.42 -4.31 13.10
CA VAL A 191 -2.35 -5.28 12.52
C VAL A 191 -2.33 -6.65 13.21
N ALA A 192 -1.33 -6.92 14.04
CA ALA A 192 -1.18 -8.21 14.72
C ALA A 192 -0.56 -8.08 16.12
N SER A 193 -0.88 -9.05 16.99
CA SER A 193 -0.33 -9.15 18.33
C SER A 193 1.14 -9.63 18.31
N PRO A 194 1.95 -9.30 19.35
CA PRO A 194 3.34 -9.74 19.43
C PRO A 194 3.51 -11.26 19.29
N GLU A 195 2.62 -12.04 19.92
CA GLU A 195 2.62 -13.51 19.83
C GLU A 195 2.44 -14.00 18.37
N THR A 196 1.56 -13.34 17.60
CA THR A 196 1.35 -13.68 16.19
C THR A 196 2.58 -13.35 15.35
N LEU A 197 3.19 -12.19 15.60
CA LEU A 197 4.40 -11.74 14.89
C LEU A 197 5.60 -12.64 15.18
N GLU A 198 5.81 -13.04 16.44
CA GLU A 198 6.87 -13.97 16.82
C GLU A 198 6.73 -15.33 16.12
N ARG A 199 5.49 -15.82 15.98
CA ARG A 199 5.23 -17.06 15.25
C ARG A 199 5.59 -16.91 13.77
N LEU A 200 5.15 -15.83 13.12
CA LEU A 200 5.43 -15.58 11.70
C LEU A 200 6.93 -15.38 11.45
N ALA A 201 7.64 -14.71 12.35
CA ALA A 201 9.10 -14.53 12.27
C ALA A 201 9.85 -15.88 12.27
N LYS A 202 9.37 -16.86 13.05
CA LYS A 202 9.96 -18.22 13.11
C LYS A 202 9.80 -19.00 11.80
N GLU A 203 8.81 -18.67 10.97
CA GLU A 203 8.63 -19.30 9.66
C GLU A 203 9.68 -18.85 8.64
N GLY A 204 10.36 -17.72 8.89
CA GLY A 204 11.51 -17.27 8.11
C GLY A 204 11.22 -16.96 6.64
N ARG A 205 9.95 -16.67 6.30
CA ARG A 205 9.53 -16.39 4.93
C ARG A 205 9.98 -15.00 4.50
N GLN A 206 10.58 -14.90 3.32
CA GLN A 206 10.88 -13.60 2.71
C GLN A 206 9.63 -13.08 2.00
N LEU A 207 9.05 -12.02 2.54
CA LEU A 207 7.83 -11.37 2.05
C LEU A 207 8.11 -9.91 1.75
N SER A 208 7.40 -9.35 0.77
CA SER A 208 7.38 -7.89 0.61
C SER A 208 6.66 -7.23 1.80
N PRO A 209 6.88 -5.92 2.07
CA PRO A 209 6.21 -5.17 3.13
C PRO A 209 4.68 -5.36 3.15
N ALA A 210 4.05 -5.18 1.98
CA ALA A 210 2.61 -5.39 1.79
C ALA A 210 2.17 -6.83 2.12
N GLN A 211 2.93 -7.83 1.65
CA GLN A 211 2.63 -9.25 1.92
C GLN A 211 2.77 -9.59 3.41
N ALA A 212 3.80 -9.06 4.08
CA ALA A 212 4.02 -9.27 5.51
C ALA A 212 2.87 -8.71 6.35
N VAL A 213 2.42 -7.47 6.05
CA VAL A 213 1.26 -6.84 6.72
C VAL A 213 -0.02 -7.63 6.47
N ALA A 214 -0.28 -8.02 5.22
CA ALA A 214 -1.47 -8.81 4.88
C ALA A 214 -1.48 -10.19 5.55
N GLU A 215 -0.32 -10.84 5.65
CA GLU A 215 -0.17 -12.14 6.31
C GLU A 215 -0.32 -12.02 7.83
N ALA A 216 0.27 -10.99 8.44
CA ALA A 216 0.12 -10.68 9.85
C ALA A 216 -1.35 -10.44 10.22
N LYS A 217 -2.06 -9.59 9.47
CA LYS A 217 -3.49 -9.34 9.70
C LYS A 217 -4.31 -10.62 9.54
N ARG A 218 -4.06 -11.42 8.50
CA ARG A 218 -4.77 -12.69 8.28
C ARG A 218 -4.55 -13.65 9.44
N ALA A 219 -3.31 -13.78 9.90
CA ALA A 219 -2.95 -14.65 11.01
C ALA A 219 -3.61 -14.20 12.32
N GLU A 220 -3.67 -12.90 12.59
CA GLU A 220 -4.33 -12.33 13.76
C GLU A 220 -5.85 -12.53 13.71
N THR A 221 -6.48 -12.24 12.57
CA THR A 221 -7.92 -12.48 12.38
C THR A 221 -8.28 -13.95 12.57
N SER A 222 -7.48 -14.86 12.01
CA SER A 222 -7.65 -16.31 12.17
C SER A 222 -7.54 -16.74 13.64
N LYS A 223 -6.57 -16.18 14.38
CA LYS A 223 -6.42 -16.39 15.83
C LYS A 223 -7.67 -15.92 16.59
N GLY A 224 -8.15 -14.71 16.30
CA GLY A 224 -9.34 -14.14 16.94
C GLY A 224 -10.61 -14.96 16.70
N ILE A 225 -10.83 -15.41 15.46
CA ILE A 225 -11.94 -16.31 15.12
C ILE A 225 -11.82 -17.63 15.88
N THR A 226 -10.64 -18.26 15.84
CA THR A 226 -10.43 -19.57 16.47
C THR A 226 -10.65 -19.51 17.97
N ALA A 227 -10.29 -18.41 18.63
CA ALA A 227 -10.50 -18.20 20.06
C ALA A 227 -12.00 -18.14 20.45
N GLN A 228 -12.88 -17.79 19.52
CA GLN A 228 -14.34 -17.74 19.74
C GLN A 228 -15.02 -19.08 19.45
N LEU A 229 -14.30 -20.07 18.92
CA LEU A 229 -14.85 -21.38 18.59
C LEU A 229 -14.60 -22.38 19.74
N PRO A 230 -15.57 -23.26 20.06
CA PRO A 230 -15.36 -24.31 21.05
C PRO A 230 -14.16 -25.20 20.73
N ALA A 231 -13.44 -25.62 21.76
CA ALA A 231 -12.50 -26.73 21.68
C ALA A 231 -13.23 -28.05 21.97
N TYR A 232 -12.89 -29.10 21.23
CA TYR A 232 -13.52 -30.41 21.37
C TYR A 232 -12.48 -31.45 21.78
N GLY A 233 -12.76 -32.22 22.83
CA GLY A 233 -11.87 -33.28 23.30
C GLY A 233 -11.93 -34.53 22.40
N LYS A 234 -13.13 -34.84 21.88
CA LYS A 234 -13.35 -35.94 20.95
C LYS A 234 -14.45 -35.60 19.95
N LEU A 235 -14.10 -35.67 18.67
CA LEU A 235 -15.03 -35.60 17.55
C LEU A 235 -15.03 -36.93 16.81
N GLY A 236 -16.21 -37.40 16.40
CA GLY A 236 -16.30 -38.49 15.43
C GLY A 236 -15.87 -38.00 14.04
N PRO A 237 -15.72 -38.92 13.08
CA PRO A 237 -15.22 -38.59 11.74
C PRO A 237 -16.10 -37.56 11.01
N VAL A 238 -17.43 -37.62 11.17
CA VAL A 238 -18.35 -36.70 10.49
C VAL A 238 -18.27 -35.30 11.12
N ALA A 239 -18.31 -35.24 12.46
CA ALA A 239 -18.20 -33.98 13.18
C ALA A 239 -16.84 -33.32 12.99
N ALA A 240 -15.75 -34.10 13.00
CA ALA A 240 -14.40 -33.61 12.78
C ALA A 240 -14.21 -33.04 11.36
N HIS A 241 -14.88 -33.63 10.36
CA HIS A 241 -14.83 -33.13 9.00
C HIS A 241 -15.62 -31.82 8.86
N ALA A 242 -16.84 -31.76 9.42
CA ALA A 242 -17.65 -30.56 9.41
C ALA A 242 -16.99 -29.40 10.17
N ASP A 243 -16.48 -29.64 11.38
CA ASP A 243 -15.76 -28.63 12.19
C ASP A 243 -14.51 -28.12 11.45
N ARG A 244 -13.75 -29.00 10.79
CA ARG A 244 -12.59 -28.61 9.99
C ARG A 244 -12.96 -27.71 8.81
N LEU A 245 -13.98 -28.07 8.02
CA LEU A 245 -14.42 -27.26 6.90
C LEU A 245 -15.01 -25.92 7.36
N ALA A 246 -15.73 -25.90 8.48
CA ALA A 246 -16.23 -24.67 9.09
C ALA A 246 -15.09 -23.75 9.53
N ARG A 247 -14.07 -24.29 10.21
CA ARG A 247 -12.89 -23.49 10.60
C ARG A 247 -12.17 -22.92 9.39
N VAL A 248 -11.92 -23.73 8.35
CA VAL A 248 -11.30 -23.26 7.10
C VAL A 248 -12.14 -22.16 6.44
N GLN A 249 -13.45 -22.32 6.38
CA GLN A 249 -14.35 -21.29 5.84
C GLN A 249 -14.25 -19.98 6.62
N LEU A 250 -14.26 -20.07 7.95
CA LEU A 250 -14.23 -18.90 8.83
C LEU A 250 -12.87 -18.18 8.76
N THR A 251 -11.76 -18.91 8.75
CA THR A 251 -10.41 -18.32 8.84
C THR A 251 -9.76 -17.98 7.50
N GLU A 252 -10.04 -18.75 6.45
CA GLU A 252 -9.39 -18.62 5.14
C GLU A 252 -10.37 -18.33 3.99
N GLY A 253 -11.67 -18.49 4.23
CA GLY A 253 -12.72 -18.17 3.27
C GLY A 253 -13.03 -19.26 2.25
N ARG A 254 -13.93 -18.90 1.33
CA ARG A 254 -14.61 -19.77 0.35
C ARG A 254 -13.65 -20.57 -0.52
N ALA A 255 -12.63 -19.91 -1.05
CA ALA A 255 -11.65 -20.55 -1.94
C ALA A 255 -10.81 -21.62 -1.20
N ALA A 256 -10.57 -21.46 0.10
CA ALA A 256 -9.84 -22.45 0.88
C ALA A 256 -10.69 -23.70 1.13
N VAL A 257 -11.98 -23.55 1.36
CA VAL A 257 -12.92 -24.68 1.44
C VAL A 257 -12.95 -25.48 0.14
N ALA A 258 -13.07 -24.81 -1.01
CA ALA A 258 -13.05 -25.48 -2.30
C ALA A 258 -11.79 -26.34 -2.49
N ARG A 259 -10.60 -25.76 -2.21
CA ARG A 259 -9.32 -26.50 -2.25
C ARG A 259 -9.27 -27.65 -1.25
N GLN A 260 -9.81 -27.47 -0.05
CA GLN A 260 -9.81 -28.51 0.97
C GLN A 260 -10.69 -29.69 0.54
N VAL A 261 -11.89 -29.41 0.01
CA VAL A 261 -12.82 -30.40 -0.51
C VAL A 261 -12.22 -31.17 -1.68
N GLU A 262 -11.53 -30.47 -2.59
CA GLU A 262 -10.85 -31.08 -3.74
C GLU A 262 -9.76 -32.08 -3.33
N ARG A 263 -9.01 -31.78 -2.26
CA ARG A 263 -7.96 -32.67 -1.74
C ARG A 263 -8.52 -33.89 -1.03
N SER A 264 -9.69 -33.78 -0.40
CA SER A 264 -10.37 -34.89 0.28
C SER A 264 -11.22 -35.75 -0.67
N ARG A 265 -10.61 -36.23 -1.77
CA ARG A 265 -11.25 -37.19 -2.68
C ARG A 265 -11.30 -38.57 -2.03
N GLY A 266 -12.52 -39.09 -1.86
CA GLY A 266 -12.79 -40.36 -1.17
C GLY A 266 -13.29 -40.15 0.27
N GLY A 267 -14.26 -40.96 0.67
CA GLY A 267 -14.95 -40.84 1.96
C GLY A 267 -16.31 -41.52 1.92
N SER A 268 -17.00 -41.56 3.07
CA SER A 268 -18.39 -42.03 3.10
C SER A 268 -19.31 -41.04 2.38
N HIS A 269 -20.46 -41.53 1.90
CA HIS A 269 -21.48 -40.70 1.26
C HIS A 269 -21.86 -39.48 2.13
N VAL A 270 -21.95 -39.64 3.46
CA VAL A 270 -22.24 -38.55 4.39
C VAL A 270 -21.17 -37.45 4.36
N LEU A 271 -19.88 -37.82 4.41
CA LEU A 271 -18.78 -36.85 4.35
C LEU A 271 -18.76 -36.09 3.02
N ARG A 272 -19.10 -36.77 1.92
CA ARG A 272 -19.20 -36.18 0.59
C ARG A 272 -20.36 -35.19 0.50
N SER A 273 -21.55 -35.56 1.00
CA SER A 273 -22.70 -34.65 1.07
C SER A 273 -22.42 -33.42 1.94
N ILE A 274 -21.76 -33.58 3.09
CA ILE A 274 -21.35 -32.43 3.92
C ILE A 274 -20.35 -31.54 3.15
N SER A 275 -19.38 -32.14 2.47
CA SER A 275 -18.42 -31.37 1.66
C SER A 275 -19.13 -30.55 0.58
N TYR A 276 -20.13 -31.14 -0.09
CA TYR A 276 -20.96 -30.43 -1.05
C TYR A 276 -21.81 -29.33 -0.39
N ALA A 277 -22.38 -29.57 0.79
CA ALA A 277 -23.12 -28.56 1.55
C ALA A 277 -22.27 -27.32 1.86
N PHE A 278 -20.99 -27.52 2.21
CA PHE A 278 -20.03 -26.43 2.37
C PHE A 278 -19.73 -25.69 1.07
N LEU A 279 -19.61 -26.39 -0.06
CA LEU A 279 -19.47 -25.75 -1.37
C LEU A 279 -20.70 -24.92 -1.74
N VAL A 280 -21.92 -25.41 -1.44
CA VAL A 280 -23.16 -24.67 -1.65
C VAL A 280 -23.17 -23.41 -0.78
N ALA A 281 -22.89 -23.54 0.51
CA ALA A 281 -22.84 -22.41 1.44
C ALA A 281 -21.75 -21.38 1.07
N ALA A 282 -20.64 -21.82 0.49
CA ALA A 282 -19.56 -20.96 0.01
C ALA A 282 -19.85 -20.33 -1.37
N GLY A 283 -20.88 -20.79 -2.10
CA GLY A 283 -21.17 -20.36 -3.47
C GLY A 283 -20.26 -20.98 -4.54
N GLU A 284 -19.56 -22.07 -4.22
CA GLU A 284 -18.57 -22.75 -5.06
C GLU A 284 -19.08 -24.10 -5.62
N ALA A 285 -20.34 -24.45 -5.38
CA ALA A 285 -20.88 -25.76 -5.78
C ALA A 285 -20.86 -26.01 -7.29
N SER A 286 -21.11 -24.98 -8.11
CA SER A 286 -21.20 -25.12 -9.57
C SER A 286 -19.88 -25.56 -10.21
N SER A 287 -18.74 -25.06 -9.71
CA SER A 287 -17.40 -25.33 -10.25
C SER A 287 -16.91 -26.75 -9.94
N MET A 288 -17.51 -27.43 -8.95
CA MET A 288 -17.06 -28.72 -8.44
C MET A 288 -18.13 -29.83 -8.45
N SER A 289 -19.34 -29.53 -8.94
CA SER A 289 -20.48 -30.46 -9.00
C SER A 289 -20.16 -31.80 -9.66
N TRP A 290 -19.32 -31.79 -10.71
CA TRP A 290 -18.87 -32.97 -11.44
C TRP A 290 -18.16 -34.02 -10.59
N GLN A 291 -17.67 -33.65 -9.40
CA GLN A 291 -17.00 -34.60 -8.49
C GLN A 291 -17.98 -35.40 -7.64
N PHE A 292 -19.26 -35.03 -7.57
CA PHE A 292 -20.24 -35.59 -6.64
C PHE A 292 -21.33 -36.40 -7.37
N SER A 293 -21.87 -37.42 -6.70
CA SER A 293 -23.06 -38.11 -7.20
C SER A 293 -24.31 -37.23 -7.07
N ARG A 294 -25.37 -37.58 -7.78
CA ARG A 294 -26.65 -36.86 -7.66
C ARG A 294 -27.23 -36.95 -6.25
N GLU A 295 -27.18 -38.13 -5.61
CA GLU A 295 -27.65 -38.27 -4.24
C GLU A 295 -26.80 -37.45 -3.26
N GLU A 296 -25.47 -37.42 -3.46
CA GLU A 296 -24.57 -36.61 -2.63
C GLU A 296 -24.91 -35.12 -2.74
N MET A 297 -25.20 -34.63 -3.95
CA MET A 297 -25.56 -33.25 -4.22
C MET A 297 -26.93 -32.87 -3.67
N ASP A 298 -27.94 -33.72 -3.85
CA ASP A 298 -29.30 -33.48 -3.36
C ASP A 298 -29.28 -33.43 -1.82
N PHE A 299 -28.60 -34.38 -1.17
CA PHE A 299 -28.48 -34.39 0.28
C PHE A 299 -27.60 -33.24 0.80
N GLY A 300 -26.49 -32.93 0.13
CA GLY A 300 -25.66 -31.78 0.48
C GLY A 300 -26.40 -30.44 0.35
N SER A 301 -27.25 -30.28 -0.66
CA SER A 301 -28.10 -29.10 -0.82
C SER A 301 -29.10 -28.96 0.33
N TYR A 302 -29.66 -30.08 0.80
CA TYR A 302 -30.50 -30.11 2.01
C TYR A 302 -29.72 -29.71 3.27
N LEU A 303 -28.45 -30.12 3.40
CA LEU A 303 -27.61 -29.80 4.56
C LEU A 303 -27.07 -28.35 4.55
N ALA A 304 -27.09 -27.67 3.41
CA ALA A 304 -26.49 -26.34 3.25
C ALA A 304 -26.99 -25.27 4.25
N PRO A 305 -28.29 -25.19 4.63
CA PRO A 305 -28.74 -24.26 5.65
C PRO A 305 -28.15 -24.52 7.04
N PHE A 306 -27.93 -25.79 7.40
CA PHE A 306 -27.30 -26.17 8.67
C PHE A 306 -25.82 -25.80 8.69
N VAL A 307 -25.13 -26.03 7.57
CA VAL A 307 -23.77 -25.54 7.37
C VAL A 307 -23.73 -24.02 7.46
N GLN A 308 -24.69 -23.31 6.87
CA GLN A 308 -24.73 -21.85 6.95
C GLN A 308 -24.89 -21.36 8.40
N LYS A 309 -25.76 -22.02 9.17
CA LYS A 309 -25.88 -21.74 10.60
C LYS A 309 -24.54 -21.98 11.32
N LEU A 310 -23.85 -23.07 11.02
CA LEU A 310 -22.56 -23.40 11.63
C LEU A 310 -21.49 -22.34 11.35
N ILE A 311 -21.33 -21.91 10.09
CA ILE A 311 -20.31 -20.91 9.70
C ILE A 311 -20.71 -19.45 9.98
N SER A 312 -21.88 -19.22 10.57
CA SER A 312 -22.30 -17.90 11.05
C SER A 312 -22.39 -17.83 12.58
N SER A 313 -22.09 -18.92 13.29
CA SER A 313 -22.19 -19.02 14.75
C SER A 313 -20.82 -19.02 15.43
N THR A 314 -20.80 -18.68 16.72
CA THR A 314 -19.61 -18.76 17.59
C THR A 314 -20.01 -19.33 18.95
N GLY A 315 -19.03 -19.70 19.78
CA GLY A 315 -19.25 -20.15 21.16
C GLY A 315 -20.32 -21.23 21.29
N ASP A 316 -21.35 -20.97 22.10
CA ASP A 316 -22.44 -21.91 22.35
C ASP A 316 -23.29 -22.18 21.10
N ASP A 317 -23.60 -21.14 20.33
CA ASP A 317 -24.39 -21.28 19.11
C ASP A 317 -23.68 -22.14 18.07
N TYR A 318 -22.35 -22.07 18.00
CA TYR A 318 -21.55 -22.93 17.11
C TYR A 318 -21.68 -24.39 17.50
N HIS A 319 -21.64 -24.68 18.81
CA HIS A 319 -21.82 -26.03 19.31
C HIS A 319 -23.19 -26.61 18.96
N GLU A 320 -24.25 -25.83 19.21
CA GLU A 320 -25.62 -26.23 18.88
C GLU A 320 -25.80 -26.40 17.37
N ALA A 321 -25.21 -25.52 16.56
CA ALA A 321 -25.23 -25.65 15.11
C ALA A 321 -24.54 -26.93 14.63
N LEU A 322 -23.42 -27.31 15.26
CA LEU A 322 -22.71 -28.55 14.93
C LEU A 322 -23.55 -29.77 15.32
N LEU A 323 -24.19 -29.78 16.49
CA LEU A 323 -25.10 -30.84 16.91
C LEU A 323 -26.27 -31.01 15.94
N LEU A 324 -26.90 -29.90 15.55
CA LEU A 324 -27.99 -29.91 14.56
C LEU A 324 -27.53 -30.47 13.20
N LEU A 325 -26.32 -30.13 12.75
CA LEU A 325 -25.76 -30.68 11.53
C LEU A 325 -25.47 -32.19 11.65
N MET A 326 -25.02 -32.67 12.81
CA MET A 326 -24.79 -34.10 13.05
C MET A 326 -26.10 -34.90 13.06
N GLU A 327 -27.16 -34.32 13.61
CA GLU A 327 -28.51 -34.89 13.56
C GLU A 327 -29.07 -34.91 12.14
N ALA A 328 -29.03 -33.77 11.44
CA ALA A 328 -29.55 -33.64 10.07
C ALA A 328 -28.78 -34.51 9.05
N SER A 329 -27.47 -34.72 9.26
CA SER A 329 -26.65 -35.60 8.43
C SER A 329 -26.90 -37.10 8.67
N GLY A 330 -27.70 -37.46 9.68
CA GLY A 330 -27.97 -38.84 10.05
C GLY A 330 -26.79 -39.56 10.71
N SER A 331 -25.70 -38.84 11.03
CA SER A 331 -24.53 -39.44 11.68
C SER A 331 -24.78 -39.78 13.16
N GLY A 332 -25.64 -38.99 13.83
CA GLY A 332 -25.95 -39.15 15.25
C GLY A 332 -24.75 -38.89 16.17
N GLU A 333 -23.63 -38.37 15.64
CA GLU A 333 -22.45 -38.04 16.42
C GLU A 333 -22.76 -36.91 17.41
N ARG A 334 -22.26 -37.04 18.64
CA ARG A 334 -22.43 -36.02 19.70
C ARG A 334 -21.07 -35.46 20.09
N PRO A 335 -20.62 -34.36 19.46
CA PRO A 335 -19.44 -33.61 19.88
C PRO A 335 -19.47 -33.30 21.37
N SER A 336 -18.35 -33.50 22.06
CA SER A 336 -18.20 -33.13 23.47
C SER A 336 -17.07 -32.12 23.61
N ARG A 337 -17.38 -31.00 24.28
CA ARG A 337 -16.40 -29.92 24.49
C ARG A 337 -15.28 -30.39 25.41
N ALA A 338 -14.08 -29.87 25.17
CA ALA A 338 -12.92 -30.05 26.02
C ALA A 338 -13.01 -29.16 27.26
#